data_AF-A0A4P6MM11-F1
#
_entry.id   AF-A0A4P6MM11-F1
#
_cell.length_a   1.000
_cell.length_b   1.000
_cell.length_c   1.000
_cell.angle_alpha   90.00
_cell.angle_beta   90.00
_cell.angle_gamma   90.00
#
_symmetry.space_group_name_H-M   'P 1'
#
loop_
_entity.id
_entity.type
_entity.pdbx_description
1 polymer ?
#
loop_
_entity_poly.entity_id
_entity_poly.type
_entity_poly.pdbx_seq_one_letter_code
_entity_poly.pdbx_strand_id
1 'polypeptide(L)'
;MSIKSKLDQFYTSPKIVEQFLDIIKIFDFINSKTVFIEPSAGDGKFIESIQKRYQNKIIAFDIEKNHSLVKEQNFLTSDIKYSTNNITIGNPPFGKRAKLAIEFINHSSKNSDIICFVLPIQFRRWNVQKQINPELKLIYSSEDLPKNSFSLNNKPVDVNCCFQIWINKNIDKNNKYPDLRIKQAPANKHKDFKIFLYNNTLQAKKYFDKDKYQWDPEFPSCKLKNSVNTSF
;
A
#
# COMPACT_ATOMS: atom_id res chain seq x y z
N MET A 1 18.84 23.48 -1.70
CA MET A 1 17.46 23.02 -1.47
C MET A 1 17.13 21.97 -2.52
N SER A 2 17.11 20.69 -2.14
CA SER A 2 16.76 19.61 -3.08
C SER A 2 15.24 19.61 -3.27
N ILE A 3 14.80 19.83 -4.51
CA ILE A 3 13.42 19.66 -4.92
C ILE A 3 13.12 18.16 -4.79
N LYS A 4 12.68 17.73 -3.60
CA LYS A 4 11.80 16.56 -3.51
C LYS A 4 10.68 16.84 -4.50
N SER A 5 10.58 16.08 -5.58
CA SER A 5 9.47 16.24 -6.51
C SER A 5 8.19 16.23 -5.68
N LYS A 6 7.37 17.27 -5.83
CA LYS A 6 6.14 17.50 -5.05
C LYS A 6 5.15 16.33 -5.16
N LEU A 7 5.43 15.39 -6.07
CA LEU A 7 4.75 14.15 -6.36
C LEU A 7 5.78 13.03 -6.13
N ASP A 8 5.60 12.24 -5.07
CA ASP A 8 6.38 11.03 -4.81
C ASP A 8 6.01 9.96 -5.87
N GLN A 9 6.46 10.13 -7.11
CA GLN A 9 6.21 9.21 -8.23
C GLN A 9 7.16 8.01 -8.14
N PHE A 10 6.77 6.97 -7.42
CA PHE A 10 7.50 5.69 -7.39
C PHE A 10 7.01 4.79 -8.52
N TYR A 11 7.81 4.63 -9.56
CA TYR A 11 7.50 3.72 -10.66
C TYR A 11 7.79 2.28 -10.25
N THR A 12 6.87 1.36 -10.57
CA THR A 12 6.99 -0.05 -10.19
C THR A 12 7.79 -0.79 -11.26
N SER A 13 8.80 -1.56 -10.86
CA SER A 13 9.58 -2.33 -11.84
C SER A 13 8.73 -3.41 -12.54
N PRO A 14 8.97 -3.72 -13.82
CA PRO A 14 8.20 -4.74 -14.55
C PRO A 14 8.17 -6.09 -13.85
N LYS A 15 9.29 -6.50 -13.23
CA LYS A 15 9.37 -7.75 -12.45
C LYS A 15 8.34 -7.80 -11.32
N ILE A 16 8.16 -6.69 -10.60
CA ILE A 16 7.23 -6.60 -9.47
C ILE A 16 5.78 -6.62 -9.96
N VAL A 17 5.50 -5.97 -11.10
CA VAL A 17 4.18 -6.03 -11.75
C VAL A 17 3.82 -7.47 -12.13
N GLU A 18 4.72 -8.18 -12.80
CA GLU A 18 4.51 -9.58 -13.20
C GLU A 18 4.26 -10.49 -11.99
N GLN A 19 5.07 -10.35 -10.92
CA GLN A 19 4.88 -11.08 -9.68
C GLN A 19 3.51 -10.81 -9.04
N PHE A 20 3.05 -9.56 -9.07
CA PHE A 20 1.75 -9.24 -8.50
C PHE A 20 0.61 -9.87 -9.30
N LEU A 21 0.70 -9.83 -10.64
CA LEU A 21 -0.29 -10.47 -11.50
C LEU A 21 -0.31 -12.00 -11.34
N ASP A 22 0.83 -12.64 -11.09
CA ASP A 22 0.90 -14.08 -10.75
C ASP A 22 0.15 -14.39 -9.46
N ILE A 23 0.29 -13.55 -8.43
CA ILE A 23 -0.44 -13.69 -7.16
C ILE A 23 -1.94 -13.52 -7.39
N ILE A 24 -2.36 -12.48 -8.13
CA ILE A 24 -3.78 -12.21 -8.39
C ILE A 24 -4.44 -13.38 -9.13
N LYS A 25 -3.71 -14.02 -10.05
CA LYS A 25 -4.19 -15.19 -10.81
C LYS A 25 -4.61 -16.36 -9.90
N ILE A 26 -3.95 -16.55 -8.75
CA ILE A 26 -4.26 -17.63 -7.79
C ILE A 26 -5.68 -17.50 -7.23
N PHE A 27 -6.21 -16.28 -7.14
CA PHE A 27 -7.54 -16.01 -6.59
C PHE A 27 -8.68 -16.23 -7.61
N ASP A 28 -8.35 -16.46 -8.88
CA ASP A 28 -9.30 -16.73 -9.97
C ASP A 28 -10.37 -15.64 -10.13
N PHE A 29 -9.97 -14.37 -9.97
CA PHE A 29 -10.86 -13.21 -10.10
C PHE A 29 -11.02 -12.71 -11.54
N ILE A 30 -10.07 -13.04 -12.42
CA ILE A 30 -9.97 -12.47 -13.76
C ILE A 30 -10.66 -13.39 -14.76
N ASN A 31 -11.62 -12.85 -15.51
CA ASN A 31 -12.31 -13.53 -16.60
C ASN A 31 -12.40 -12.62 -17.84
N SER A 32 -12.98 -13.11 -18.94
CA SER A 32 -13.07 -12.34 -20.20
C SER A 32 -13.89 -11.05 -20.13
N LYS A 33 -14.75 -10.89 -19.11
CA LYS A 33 -15.55 -9.68 -18.88
C LYS A 33 -14.87 -8.69 -17.92
N THR A 34 -13.73 -9.07 -17.34
CA THR A 34 -13.00 -8.21 -16.41
C THR A 34 -12.59 -6.91 -17.07
N VAL A 35 -12.80 -5.80 -16.36
CA VAL A 35 -12.29 -4.49 -16.74
C VAL A 35 -11.30 -4.04 -15.67
N PHE A 36 -10.05 -3.82 -16.08
CA PHE A 36 -9.03 -3.31 -15.18
C PHE A 36 -9.14 -1.79 -15.06
N ILE A 37 -9.01 -1.28 -13.84
CA ILE A 37 -8.94 0.16 -13.55
C ILE A 37 -7.58 0.42 -12.93
N GLU A 38 -6.75 1.21 -13.62
CA GLU A 38 -5.46 1.65 -13.10
C GLU A 38 -5.54 3.13 -12.72
N PRO A 39 -5.56 3.48 -11.42
CA PRO A 39 -5.94 4.81 -10.97
C PRO A 39 -4.80 5.84 -10.98
N SER A 40 -3.56 5.38 -11.15
CA SER A 40 -2.34 6.20 -11.17
C SER A 40 -1.28 5.47 -11.98
N ALA A 41 -1.48 5.46 -13.29
CA ALA A 41 -0.81 4.55 -14.20
C ALA A 41 0.65 4.87 -14.48
N GLY A 42 1.10 6.10 -14.20
CA GLY A 42 2.47 6.53 -14.43
C GLY A 42 2.95 6.20 -15.86
N ASP A 43 4.04 5.45 -15.94
CA ASP A 43 4.68 5.01 -17.19
C ASP A 43 4.00 3.77 -17.83
N GLY A 44 2.89 3.29 -17.26
CA GLY A 44 2.03 2.28 -17.86
C GLY A 44 2.50 0.83 -17.67
N LYS A 45 3.34 0.52 -16.68
CA LYS A 45 3.82 -0.87 -16.51
C LYS A 45 2.75 -1.89 -16.22
N PHE A 46 1.71 -1.56 -15.43
CA PHE A 46 0.58 -2.48 -15.30
C PHE A 46 -0.22 -2.58 -16.61
N ILE A 47 -0.41 -1.48 -17.34
CA ILE A 47 -1.05 -1.49 -18.67
C ILE A 47 -0.36 -2.49 -19.60
N GLU A 48 0.96 -2.34 -19.79
CA GLU A 48 1.77 -3.20 -20.67
C GLU A 48 1.64 -4.68 -20.27
N SER A 49 1.83 -4.99 -18.99
CA SER A 49 1.75 -6.37 -18.46
C SER A 49 0.35 -6.97 -18.55
N ILE A 50 -0.69 -6.18 -18.25
CA ILE A 50 -2.08 -6.63 -18.33
C ILE A 50 -2.44 -6.94 -19.78
N GLN A 51 -2.15 -6.04 -20.72
CA GLN A 51 -2.45 -6.28 -22.15
C GLN A 51 -1.72 -7.50 -22.72
N LYS A 52 -0.48 -7.73 -22.26
CA LYS A 52 0.30 -8.90 -22.66
C LYS A 52 -0.30 -10.21 -22.15
N ARG A 53 -0.79 -10.24 -20.91
CA ARG A 53 -1.33 -11.44 -20.25
C ARG A 53 -2.81 -11.67 -20.52
N TYR A 54 -3.55 -10.60 -20.75
CA TYR A 54 -5.00 -10.57 -20.77
C TYR A 54 -5.47 -9.65 -21.92
N GLN A 55 -6.42 -10.13 -22.74
CA GLN A 55 -7.05 -9.30 -23.78
C GLN A 55 -8.21 -8.45 -23.23
N ASN A 56 -8.15 -8.13 -21.94
CA ASN A 56 -9.19 -7.43 -21.22
C ASN A 56 -9.11 -5.91 -21.42
N LYS A 57 -10.24 -5.24 -21.24
CA LYS A 57 -10.30 -3.78 -21.26
C LYS A 57 -9.56 -3.21 -20.05
N ILE A 58 -8.82 -2.13 -20.26
CA ILE A 58 -8.18 -1.33 -19.21
C ILE A 58 -8.62 0.13 -19.31
N ILE A 59 -8.91 0.73 -18.16
CA ILE A 59 -9.19 2.15 -17.99
C ILE A 59 -8.11 2.71 -17.07
N ALA A 60 -7.22 3.52 -17.62
CA ALA A 60 -6.06 4.05 -16.92
C ALA A 60 -6.14 5.56 -16.75
N PHE A 61 -5.83 6.05 -15.55
CA PHE A 61 -5.80 7.46 -15.19
C PHE A 61 -4.44 7.84 -14.63
N ASP A 62 -4.03 9.07 -14.87
CA ASP A 62 -2.94 9.71 -14.14
C ASP A 62 -3.12 11.23 -14.18
N ILE A 63 -2.52 11.96 -13.24
CA ILE A 63 -2.51 13.43 -13.27
C ILE A 63 -1.57 13.93 -14.38
N GLU A 64 -0.52 13.16 -14.71
CA GLU A 64 0.41 13.46 -15.80
C GLU A 64 0.38 12.36 -16.86
N LYS A 65 0.12 12.72 -18.11
CA LYS A 65 0.03 11.74 -19.20
C LYS A 65 1.41 11.25 -19.65
N ASN A 66 1.87 10.16 -19.04
CA ASN A 66 3.16 9.54 -19.38
C ASN A 66 3.02 8.26 -20.25
N HIS A 67 1.80 7.88 -20.63
CA HIS A 67 1.53 6.74 -21.51
C HIS A 67 0.30 7.01 -22.42
N SER A 68 0.28 6.44 -23.63
CA SER A 68 -0.73 6.75 -24.67
C SER A 68 -2.16 6.39 -24.26
N LEU A 69 -2.32 5.27 -23.55
CA LEU A 69 -3.59 4.76 -23.02
C LEU A 69 -4.05 5.42 -21.72
N VAL A 70 -3.25 6.33 -21.15
CA VAL A 70 -3.57 7.00 -19.91
C VAL A 70 -4.41 8.24 -20.18
N LYS A 71 -5.54 8.34 -19.48
CA LYS A 71 -6.35 9.55 -19.44
C LYS A 71 -5.79 10.50 -18.39
N GLU A 72 -5.39 11.70 -18.84
CA GLU A 72 -4.93 12.76 -17.96
C GLU A 72 -6.10 13.31 -17.13
N GLN A 73 -6.25 12.84 -15.90
CA GLN A 73 -7.34 13.17 -15.00
C GLN A 73 -7.02 12.73 -13.57
N ASN A 74 -7.46 13.52 -12.59
CA ASN A 74 -7.46 13.09 -11.20
C ASN A 74 -8.46 11.94 -10.97
N PHE A 75 -7.96 10.76 -10.62
CA PHE A 75 -8.78 9.58 -10.34
C PHE A 75 -9.77 9.80 -9.18
N LEU A 76 -9.39 10.54 -8.13
CA LEU A 76 -10.27 10.76 -6.97
C LEU A 76 -11.52 11.59 -7.30
N THR A 77 -11.52 12.28 -8.43
CA THR A 77 -12.67 13.01 -8.99
C THR A 77 -13.20 12.35 -10.27
N SER A 78 -12.76 11.13 -10.58
CA SER A 78 -13.27 10.37 -11.73
C SER A 78 -14.63 9.76 -11.42
N ASP A 79 -15.46 9.68 -12.45
CA ASP A 79 -16.74 8.99 -12.39
C ASP A 79 -16.63 7.74 -13.27
N ILE A 80 -16.50 6.59 -12.61
CA ILE A 80 -16.40 5.29 -13.24
C ILE A 80 -17.61 4.49 -12.78
N LYS A 81 -18.39 4.00 -13.74
CA LYS A 81 -19.55 3.16 -13.44
C LYS A 81 -19.10 1.90 -12.70
N TYR A 82 -19.67 1.68 -11.51
CA TYR A 82 -19.51 0.45 -10.76
C TYR A 82 -19.89 -0.79 -11.59
N SER A 83 -19.12 -1.85 -11.42
CA SER A 83 -19.40 -3.17 -11.98
C SER A 83 -18.70 -4.23 -11.15
N THR A 84 -19.35 -5.37 -10.96
CA THR A 84 -18.78 -6.55 -10.27
C THR A 84 -17.63 -7.19 -11.04
N ASN A 85 -17.47 -6.84 -12.33
CA ASN A 85 -16.34 -7.30 -13.16
C ASN A 85 -15.15 -6.33 -13.12
N ASN A 86 -15.28 -5.17 -12.46
CA ASN A 86 -14.18 -4.22 -12.37
C ASN A 86 -13.17 -4.69 -11.31
N ILE A 87 -11.88 -4.64 -11.67
CA ILE A 87 -10.76 -4.85 -10.75
C ILE A 87 -9.89 -3.59 -10.79
N THR A 88 -9.76 -2.91 -9.66
CA THR A 88 -8.79 -1.82 -9.54
C THR A 88 -7.42 -2.40 -9.22
N ILE A 89 -6.39 -2.04 -9.98
CA ILE A 89 -5.02 -2.53 -9.78
C ILE A 89 -4.00 -1.42 -9.98
N GLY A 90 -2.88 -1.45 -9.26
CA GLY A 90 -1.76 -0.55 -9.51
C GLY A 90 -0.90 -0.24 -8.28
N ASN A 91 -0.11 0.82 -8.40
CA ASN A 91 0.69 1.39 -7.31
C ASN A 91 0.23 2.82 -7.03
N PRO A 92 -0.75 3.05 -6.13
CA PRO A 92 -1.27 4.38 -5.85
C PRO A 92 -0.19 5.28 -5.22
N PRO A 93 -0.21 6.60 -5.46
CA PRO A 93 0.68 7.52 -4.79
C PRO A 93 0.43 7.51 -3.27
N PHE A 94 1.51 7.40 -2.48
CA PHE A 94 1.38 7.14 -1.04
C PHE A 94 0.90 8.37 -0.27
N GLY A 95 1.42 9.55 -0.62
CA GLY A 95 1.18 10.80 0.09
C GLY A 95 1.70 10.78 1.53
N LYS A 96 1.51 11.90 2.24
CA LYS A 96 1.98 12.06 3.61
C LYS A 96 1.27 11.06 4.53
N ARG A 97 2.05 10.19 5.19
CA ARG A 97 1.55 9.15 6.13
C ARG A 97 0.51 8.22 5.49
N ALA A 98 0.71 7.82 4.22
CA ALA A 98 -0.16 6.92 3.47
C ALA A 98 -1.60 7.45 3.21
N LYS A 99 -1.87 8.72 3.51
CA LYS A 99 -3.22 9.31 3.40
C LYS A 99 -3.80 9.19 2.00
N LEU A 100 -2.98 9.43 0.98
CA LEU A 100 -3.45 9.43 -0.41
C LEU A 100 -3.78 8.00 -0.87
N ALA A 101 -2.94 7.02 -0.54
CA ALA A 101 -3.24 5.62 -0.84
C ALA A 101 -4.52 5.11 -0.12
N ILE A 102 -4.83 5.61 1.09
CA ILE A 102 -6.11 5.32 1.77
C ILE A 102 -7.29 5.89 0.97
N GLU A 103 -7.19 7.14 0.51
CA GLU A 103 -8.22 7.78 -0.32
C GLU A 103 -8.43 7.02 -1.64
N PHE A 104 -7.35 6.53 -2.26
CA PHE A 104 -7.42 5.70 -3.47
C PHE A 104 -8.17 4.40 -3.22
N ILE A 105 -7.85 3.63 -2.17
CA ILE A 105 -8.58 2.39 -1.84
C ILE A 105 -10.07 2.68 -1.63
N ASN A 106 -10.39 3.70 -0.83
CA ASN A 106 -11.77 4.05 -0.53
C ASN A 106 -12.53 4.52 -1.77
N HIS A 107 -11.90 5.31 -2.64
CA HIS A 107 -12.51 5.72 -3.91
C HIS A 107 -12.68 4.51 -4.86
N SER A 108 -11.67 3.65 -4.99
CA SER A 108 -11.75 2.41 -5.80
C SER A 108 -12.87 1.48 -5.36
N SER A 109 -13.23 1.46 -4.07
CA SER A 109 -14.34 0.64 -3.57
C SER A 109 -15.72 1.08 -4.06
N LYS A 110 -15.83 2.30 -4.62
CA LYS A 110 -17.06 2.77 -5.28
C LYS A 110 -17.21 2.19 -6.69
N ASN A 111 -16.11 1.78 -7.30
CA ASN A 111 -16.04 1.47 -8.73
C ASN A 111 -15.80 -0.02 -8.99
N SER A 112 -15.24 -0.74 -8.02
CA SER A 112 -14.81 -2.13 -8.13
C SER A 112 -15.00 -2.89 -6.83
N ASP A 113 -15.31 -4.18 -6.93
CA ASP A 113 -15.37 -5.06 -5.76
C ASP A 113 -14.01 -5.63 -5.36
N ILE A 114 -13.01 -5.53 -6.23
CA ILE A 114 -11.67 -6.10 -6.02
C ILE A 114 -10.64 -5.01 -6.27
N ILE A 115 -9.75 -4.83 -5.28
CA ILE A 115 -8.72 -3.79 -5.28
C ILE A 115 -7.37 -4.45 -4.96
N CYS A 116 -6.45 -4.40 -5.91
CA CYS A 116 -5.13 -5.03 -5.84
C CYS A 116 -4.06 -3.94 -5.90
N PHE A 117 -3.47 -3.55 -4.76
CA PHE A 117 -2.48 -2.48 -4.73
C PHE A 117 -1.12 -2.91 -4.18
N VAL A 118 -0.09 -2.26 -4.72
CA VAL A 118 1.21 -2.14 -4.07
C VAL A 118 1.11 -1.02 -3.04
N LEU A 119 1.33 -1.33 -1.77
CA LEU A 119 1.11 -0.40 -0.66
C LEU A 119 2.28 -0.37 0.31
N PRO A 120 2.58 0.77 0.96
CA PRO A 120 3.57 0.84 2.02
C PRO A 120 3.26 -0.13 3.17
N ILE A 121 4.28 -0.69 3.82
CA ILE A 121 4.11 -1.59 4.97
C ILE A 121 3.28 -1.00 6.14
N GLN A 122 3.08 0.32 6.16
CA GLN A 122 2.19 1.01 7.10
C GLN A 122 0.74 0.49 7.02
N PHE A 123 0.31 -0.02 5.88
CA PHE A 123 -1.02 -0.63 5.70
C PHE A 123 -1.22 -1.93 6.49
N ARG A 124 -0.16 -2.51 7.07
CA ARG A 124 -0.27 -3.61 8.04
C ARG A 124 -0.63 -3.13 9.45
N ARG A 125 -0.72 -1.82 9.70
CA ARG A 125 -1.02 -1.26 11.03
C ARG A 125 -2.52 -1.03 11.20
N TRP A 126 -3.05 -1.34 12.38
CA TRP A 126 -4.45 -1.09 12.75
C TRP A 126 -4.89 0.35 12.46
N ASN A 127 -4.07 1.34 12.81
CA ASN A 127 -4.39 2.76 12.63
C ASN A 127 -4.59 3.17 11.16
N VAL A 128 -3.98 2.46 10.20
CA VAL A 128 -4.20 2.68 8.78
C VAL A 128 -5.43 1.89 8.33
N GLN A 129 -5.50 0.61 8.67
CA GLN A 129 -6.60 -0.26 8.26
C GLN A 129 -7.97 0.20 8.77
N LYS A 130 -8.06 0.85 9.94
CA LYS A 130 -9.33 1.39 10.45
C LYS A 130 -9.91 2.53 9.61
N GLN A 131 -9.09 3.17 8.76
CA GLN A 131 -9.52 4.26 7.88
C GLN A 131 -10.00 3.75 6.51
N ILE A 132 -9.83 2.44 6.24
CA ILE A 132 -10.29 1.78 5.03
C ILE A 132 -11.77 1.41 5.18
N ASN A 133 -12.53 1.59 4.10
CA ASN A 133 -13.95 1.29 4.00
C ASN A 133 -14.31 0.00 4.78
N PRO A 134 -15.24 0.05 5.74
CA PRO A 134 -15.60 -1.12 6.54
C PRO A 134 -16.18 -2.28 5.71
N GLU A 135 -16.71 -2.02 4.51
CA GLU A 135 -17.22 -3.04 3.59
C GLU A 135 -16.11 -3.81 2.86
N LEU A 136 -14.86 -3.35 2.95
CA LEU A 136 -13.72 -4.07 2.42
C LEU A 136 -13.15 -5.07 3.43
N LYS A 137 -12.71 -6.19 2.90
CA LYS A 137 -12.01 -7.29 3.56
C LYS A 137 -10.61 -7.40 3.00
N LEU A 138 -9.58 -7.45 3.85
CA LEU A 138 -8.22 -7.71 3.40
C LEU A 138 -8.04 -9.22 3.31
N ILE A 139 -7.84 -9.77 2.12
CA ILE A 139 -7.74 -11.23 1.93
C ILE A 139 -6.31 -11.69 1.68
N TYR A 140 -5.42 -10.77 1.33
CA TYR A 140 -4.03 -11.07 1.08
C TYR A 140 -3.15 -9.88 1.44
N SER A 141 -2.03 -10.16 2.10
CA SER A 141 -0.92 -9.24 2.28
C SER A 141 0.36 -10.03 2.12
N SER A 142 1.20 -9.67 1.14
CA SER A 142 2.50 -10.33 0.97
C SER A 142 3.47 -9.95 2.09
N GLU A 143 4.60 -10.67 2.14
CA GLU A 143 5.84 -10.19 2.76
C GLU A 143 6.36 -8.90 2.10
N ASP A 144 7.41 -8.32 2.68
CA ASP A 144 8.04 -7.11 2.14
C ASP A 144 8.59 -7.36 0.72
N LEU A 145 8.31 -6.42 -0.19
CA LEU A 145 8.86 -6.45 -1.53
C LEU A 145 10.39 -6.33 -1.48
N PRO A 146 11.11 -7.00 -2.41
CA PRO A 146 12.56 -6.95 -2.43
C PRO A 146 13.08 -5.53 -2.66
N LYS A 147 14.35 -5.29 -2.32
CA LYS A 147 15.04 -4.04 -2.67
C LYS A 147 15.01 -3.77 -4.16
N ASN A 148 15.13 -2.50 -4.54
CA ASN A 148 15.05 -2.05 -5.94
C ASN A 148 13.74 -2.41 -6.64
N SER A 149 12.64 -2.57 -5.89
CA SER A 149 11.31 -2.80 -6.46
C SER A 149 10.77 -1.59 -7.23
N PHE A 150 11.27 -0.40 -6.92
CA PHE A 150 10.80 0.87 -7.43
C PHE A 150 11.93 1.71 -8.00
N SER A 151 11.59 2.61 -8.92
CA SER A 151 12.47 3.65 -9.43
C SER A 151 11.87 5.04 -9.27
N LEU A 152 12.73 6.02 -9.04
CA LEU A 152 12.42 7.44 -9.03
C LEU A 152 13.44 8.15 -9.92
N ASN A 153 12.99 8.87 -10.95
CA ASN A 153 13.87 9.52 -11.94
C ASN A 153 14.93 8.55 -12.51
N ASN A 154 14.49 7.34 -12.90
CA ASN A 154 15.34 6.26 -13.42
C ASN A 154 16.41 5.73 -12.45
N LYS A 155 16.36 6.09 -11.17
CA LYS A 155 17.24 5.55 -10.14
C LYS A 155 16.48 4.58 -9.23
N PRO A 156 17.03 3.40 -8.92
CA PRO A 156 16.43 2.50 -7.95
C PRO A 156 16.25 3.17 -6.59
N VAL A 157 15.10 2.95 -5.96
CA VAL A 157 14.80 3.43 -4.61
C VAL A 157 14.22 2.31 -3.76
N ASP A 158 14.70 2.23 -2.53
CA ASP A 158 14.23 1.26 -1.54
C ASP A 158 13.08 1.86 -0.75
N VAL A 159 11.87 1.43 -1.08
CA VAL A 159 10.65 1.74 -0.33
C VAL A 159 10.02 0.45 0.15
N ASN A 160 9.79 0.35 1.45
CA ASN A 160 9.19 -0.84 2.05
C ASN A 160 7.70 -0.89 1.71
N CYS A 161 7.37 -1.73 0.74
CA CYS A 161 6.01 -1.97 0.27
C CYS A 161 5.66 -3.46 0.35
N CYS A 162 4.38 -3.76 0.15
CA CYS A 162 3.81 -5.09 0.06
C CYS A 162 2.67 -5.10 -0.96
N PHE A 163 2.33 -6.27 -1.46
CA PHE A 163 1.11 -6.47 -2.21
C PHE A 163 -0.06 -6.65 -1.25
N GLN A 164 -1.18 -5.99 -1.50
CA GLN A 164 -2.43 -6.25 -0.80
C GLN A 164 -3.59 -6.42 -1.76
N ILE A 165 -4.47 -7.37 -1.43
CA ILE A 165 -5.73 -7.59 -2.15
C ILE A 165 -6.87 -7.39 -1.17
N TRP A 166 -7.73 -6.44 -1.51
CA TRP A 166 -8.94 -6.09 -0.79
C TRP A 166 -10.15 -6.46 -1.63
N ILE A 167 -11.17 -7.03 -0.99
CA ILE A 167 -12.43 -7.35 -1.67
C ILE A 167 -13.62 -6.79 -0.91
N ASN A 168 -14.69 -6.49 -1.61
CA ASN A 168 -15.98 -6.20 -1.01
C ASN A 168 -16.53 -7.47 -0.33
N LYS A 169 -16.97 -7.36 0.92
CA LYS A 169 -17.57 -8.49 1.66
C LYS A 169 -18.74 -9.13 0.90
N ASN A 170 -19.48 -8.34 0.12
CA ASN A 170 -20.67 -8.80 -0.59
C ASN A 170 -20.36 -9.83 -1.69
N ILE A 171 -19.15 -9.84 -2.24
CA ILE A 171 -18.74 -10.82 -3.25
C ILE A 171 -18.20 -12.13 -2.64
N ASP A 172 -17.82 -12.12 -1.36
CA ASP A 172 -17.37 -13.30 -0.63
C ASP A 172 -18.49 -13.93 0.21
N LYS A 173 -19.61 -14.26 -0.44
CA LYS A 173 -20.85 -14.72 0.22
C LYS A 173 -20.65 -15.95 1.11
N ASN A 174 -19.71 -16.83 0.74
CA ASN A 174 -19.42 -18.06 1.47
C ASN A 174 -18.28 -17.91 2.49
N ASN A 175 -17.79 -16.68 2.71
CA ASN A 175 -16.59 -16.42 3.52
C ASN A 175 -15.41 -17.33 3.14
N LYS A 176 -15.22 -17.53 1.82
CA LYS A 176 -14.16 -18.38 1.26
C LYS A 176 -12.79 -17.87 1.67
N TYR A 177 -12.61 -16.56 1.76
CA TYR A 177 -11.34 -15.94 2.11
C TYR A 177 -11.31 -15.55 3.60
N PRO A 178 -10.19 -15.62 4.31
CA PRO A 178 -10.09 -15.05 5.65
C PRO A 178 -10.09 -13.52 5.59
N ASP A 179 -10.58 -12.85 6.64
CA ASP A 179 -10.41 -11.40 6.82
C ASP A 179 -9.14 -11.13 7.64
N LEU A 180 -8.07 -10.73 6.97
CA LEU A 180 -6.78 -10.42 7.57
C LEU A 180 -6.72 -9.02 8.21
N ARG A 181 -7.82 -8.26 8.23
CA ARG A 181 -7.84 -6.95 8.88
C ARG A 181 -7.67 -7.09 10.38
N ILE A 182 -6.84 -6.22 10.96
CA ILE A 182 -6.73 -6.05 12.41
C ILE A 182 -8.00 -5.34 12.89
N LYS A 183 -8.84 -6.04 13.64
CA LYS A 183 -10.15 -5.51 14.07
C LYS A 183 -10.08 -4.67 15.34
N GLN A 184 -9.16 -4.98 16.23
CA GLN A 184 -9.03 -4.30 17.51
C GLN A 184 -7.74 -3.50 17.57
N ALA A 185 -7.81 -2.36 18.27
CA ALA A 185 -6.61 -1.60 18.54
C ALA A 185 -5.63 -2.48 19.34
N PRO A 186 -4.33 -2.48 19.00
CA PRO A 186 -3.36 -3.15 19.84
C PRO A 186 -3.41 -2.57 21.25
N ALA A 187 -3.31 -3.43 22.28
CA ALA A 187 -3.30 -3.00 23.66
C ALA A 187 -2.16 -2.00 23.87
N ASN A 188 -2.51 -0.79 24.32
CA ASN A 188 -1.55 0.29 24.59
C ASN A 188 -1.44 0.61 26.08
N LYS A 189 -2.02 -0.25 26.93
CA LYS A 189 -2.02 -0.14 28.39
C LYS A 189 -1.84 -1.53 28.97
N HIS A 190 -0.93 -1.65 29.92
CA HIS A 190 -0.84 -2.80 30.82
C HIS A 190 -1.13 -2.31 32.24
N LYS A 191 -1.57 -3.20 33.14
CA LYS A 191 -1.75 -2.82 34.55
C LYS A 191 -0.42 -2.43 35.21
N ASP A 192 0.63 -3.15 34.81
CA ASP A 192 1.94 -3.05 35.46
C ASP A 192 2.81 -1.91 34.90
N PHE A 193 2.53 -1.42 33.69
CA PHE A 193 3.31 -0.34 33.08
C PHE A 193 2.51 0.48 32.06
N LYS A 194 2.87 1.76 31.95
CA LYS A 194 2.34 2.69 30.93
C LYS A 194 3.29 2.71 29.74
N ILE A 195 2.75 2.51 28.54
CA ILE A 195 3.53 2.58 27.30
C ILE A 195 3.41 4.01 26.74
N PHE A 196 4.56 4.66 26.54
CA PHE A 196 4.63 5.94 25.83
C PHE A 196 5.38 5.75 24.51
N LEU A 197 4.75 6.07 23.38
CA LEU A 197 5.41 6.10 22.08
C LEU A 197 5.81 7.53 21.72
N TYR A 198 7.10 7.76 21.54
CA TYR A 198 7.63 9.02 21.02
C TYR A 198 8.40 8.77 19.73
N ASN A 199 8.30 9.72 18.79
CA ASN A 199 9.20 9.74 17.64
C ASN A 199 10.62 10.05 18.14
N ASN A 200 11.61 9.35 17.59
CA ASN A 200 13.01 9.59 17.93
C ASN A 200 13.48 10.94 17.37
N THR A 201 13.23 12.02 18.10
CA THR A 201 13.63 13.38 17.77
C THR A 201 14.46 13.98 18.90
N LEU A 202 15.30 14.98 18.59
CA LEU A 202 16.08 15.70 19.61
C LEU A 202 15.20 16.28 20.71
N GLN A 203 14.02 16.77 20.36
CA GLN A 203 13.05 17.31 21.32
C GLN A 203 12.47 16.24 22.24
N ALA A 204 12.39 14.98 21.80
CA ALA A 204 11.92 13.88 22.61
C ALA A 204 12.94 13.45 23.68
N LYS A 205 14.23 13.81 23.53
CA LYS A 205 15.29 13.50 24.52
C LYS A 205 14.93 13.93 25.94
N LYS A 206 14.22 15.06 26.07
CA LYS A 206 13.80 15.58 27.38
C LYS A 206 12.97 14.57 28.19
N TYR A 207 12.18 13.71 27.54
CA TYR A 207 11.35 12.72 28.24
C TYR A 207 12.13 11.51 28.77
N PHE A 208 13.44 11.43 28.50
CA PHE A 208 14.34 10.39 29.01
C PHE A 208 15.25 10.89 30.15
N ASP A 209 15.02 12.11 30.61
CA ASP A 209 15.69 12.67 31.79
C ASP A 209 15.16 11.98 33.07
N LYS A 210 15.97 11.07 33.61
CA LYS A 210 15.62 10.28 34.80
C LYS A 210 15.48 11.15 36.05
N ASP A 211 16.25 12.22 36.17
CA ASP A 211 16.22 13.10 37.33
C ASP A 211 14.92 13.91 37.37
N LYS A 212 14.43 14.30 36.18
CA LYS A 212 13.19 15.06 36.03
C LYS A 212 11.93 14.21 36.12
N TYR A 213 11.92 13.04 35.50
CA TYR A 213 10.69 12.23 35.34
C TYR A 213 10.65 11.00 36.25
N GLN A 214 11.78 10.56 36.79
CA GLN A 214 11.91 9.40 37.70
C GLN A 214 11.29 8.10 37.14
N TRP A 215 11.18 7.98 35.82
CA TRP A 215 10.74 6.74 35.18
C TRP A 215 11.96 5.84 35.00
N ASP A 216 11.76 4.53 35.10
CA ASP A 216 12.75 3.54 34.68
C ASP A 216 12.36 3.00 33.30
N PRO A 217 12.79 3.65 32.19
CA PRO A 217 12.39 3.26 30.86
C PRO A 217 13.05 1.95 30.46
N GLU A 218 12.26 0.89 30.35
CA GLU A 218 12.66 -0.30 29.60
C GLU A 218 12.53 -0.03 28.10
N PHE A 219 13.64 -0.10 27.39
CA PHE A 219 13.64 -0.04 25.94
C PHE A 219 13.53 -1.45 25.40
N PRO A 220 12.47 -1.80 24.65
CA PRO A 220 12.49 -3.04 23.89
C PRO A 220 13.70 -2.98 22.96
N SER A 221 14.67 -3.87 23.16
CA SER A 221 15.87 -3.93 22.35
C SER A 221 15.44 -4.24 20.92
N CYS A 222 15.31 -3.21 20.09
CA CYS A 222 15.24 -3.39 18.66
C CYS A 222 16.63 -3.87 18.27
N LYS A 223 16.82 -5.19 18.11
CA LYS A 223 18.01 -5.75 17.48
C LYS A 223 18.02 -5.24 16.03
N LEU A 224 18.51 -4.01 15.84
CA LEU A 224 19.13 -3.63 14.59
C LEU A 224 20.22 -4.68 14.39
N LYS A 225 20.07 -5.54 13.37
CA LYS A 225 21.18 -6.35 12.86
C LYS A 225 22.23 -5.36 12.35
N ASN A 226 23.04 -4.83 13.26
CA ASN A 226 24.26 -4.14 12.93
C ASN A 226 25.25 -5.22 12.54
N SER A 227 25.37 -5.48 11.24
CA SER A 227 26.59 -6.04 10.68
C SER A 227 27.70 -5.01 10.86
N VAL A 228 28.35 -5.04 12.02
CA VAL A 228 29.65 -4.42 12.21
C VAL A 228 30.56 -5.54 12.68
N ASN A 229 31.29 -6.12 11.72
CA ASN A 229 32.48 -6.90 12.03
C ASN A 229 33.44 -5.97 12.77
N THR A 230 33.60 -6.20 14.07
CA THR A 230 34.78 -5.81 14.80
C THR A 230 35.72 -7.01 14.75
N SER A 231 36.83 -6.85 14.07
CA SER A 231 38.02 -7.66 14.27
C SER A 231 39.11 -6.71 14.78
N PHE A 232 39.74 -7.20 15.85
CA PHE A 232 40.82 -6.67 16.66
C PHE A 232 41.82 -5.74 15.94
#